data_AF-A0A6L9L7G4-F1
#
_entry.id   AF-A0A6L9L7G4-F1
#
_cell.length_a   1.000
_cell.length_b   1.000
_cell.length_c   1.000
_cell.angle_alpha   90.00
_cell.angle_beta   90.00
_cell.angle_gamma   90.00
#
_symmetry.space_group_name_H-M   'P 1'
#
loop_
_entity.id
_entity.type
_entity.pdbx_description
1 polymer ?
#
loop_
_entity_poly.entity_id
_entity_poly.type
_entity_poly.pdbx_seq_one_letter_code
_entity_poly.pdbx_strand_id
1 'polypeptide(L)'
;MTHPYLRYGYALFLAETNLEEGISFNEHAPALIRELQKSLLDFRLKPAASYVGMRSVKFTFCDDAKGDTSKGVFLAPNVIASDKAAGNLIKSCTDWIAEVQSELVKTGGVINLNKPTKASMSSTPTSGEYLSFGATAGRGKPSVSTAENAFALLTSLTSNKPAMAYKTYSQGKTERSNTTIIPAFDSIKDTVRFIRLFSKMKDRYLGSEAMEGGVFQEKNKKGEVTKESPLRPKIYDGNFPHAPRSSALGPVALLGAIGRWSKEAEDTTWALDVLESLKNAQMYVISYGKAQSFRYNHYLVDLAKENRLSEIIDSLYYTMLLNAGPRSTDNRNDYQVFDLFTARFLIQFNRASFRDFLAQRAEYPSQTSILFTTYFEKMESIQPEVVRSAKSLGRWLNYVAYRVAKESDEKATKEDMRKMKAKVLVELESSTFSAKSGDALIAQAVTRAGRLSGMDAPEEASLFMEQTAAGSITLDQAKNLLIAFSRLRNKYEPRDTDTSGDAGTQADGTDDVSDAQA
;
A
#
# COMPACT_ATOMS: atom_id res chain seq x y z
N MET A 1 22.24 -20.23 -0.88
CA MET A 1 21.00 -19.82 -0.18
C MET A 1 19.89 -19.64 -1.20
N THR A 2 18.84 -20.46 -1.15
CA THR A 2 17.72 -20.42 -2.11
C THR A 2 16.53 -19.60 -1.61
N HIS A 3 16.34 -19.46 -0.30
CA HIS A 3 15.16 -18.80 0.26
C HIS A 3 15.27 -17.25 0.20
N PRO A 4 14.28 -16.53 -0.38
CA PRO A 4 14.32 -15.07 -0.53
C PRO A 4 14.58 -14.29 0.77
N TYR A 5 14.01 -14.75 1.88
CA TYR A 5 14.18 -14.11 3.19
C TYR A 5 15.63 -14.16 3.71
N LEU A 6 16.32 -15.28 3.49
CA LEU A 6 17.73 -15.44 3.87
C LEU A 6 18.63 -14.65 2.91
N ARG A 7 18.29 -14.72 1.62
CA ARG A 7 18.98 -13.97 0.56
C ARG A 7 18.92 -12.46 0.80
N TYR A 8 17.80 -11.92 1.26
CA TYR A 8 17.67 -10.52 1.62
C TYR A 8 18.61 -10.14 2.77
N GLY A 9 18.69 -10.99 3.82
CA GLY A 9 19.58 -10.74 4.97
C GLY A 9 21.06 -10.79 4.59
N TYR A 10 21.43 -11.71 3.70
CA TYR A 10 22.77 -11.74 3.11
C TYR A 10 23.05 -10.49 2.26
N ALA A 11 22.12 -10.09 1.38
CA ALA A 11 22.26 -8.87 0.58
C ALA A 11 22.37 -7.61 1.46
N LEU A 12 21.62 -7.56 2.55
CA LEU A 12 21.69 -6.47 3.53
C LEU A 12 23.07 -6.42 4.17
N PHE A 13 23.61 -7.57 4.59
CA PHE A 13 24.95 -7.65 5.14
C PHE A 13 25.99 -7.08 4.16
N LEU A 14 25.96 -7.51 2.89
CA LEU A 14 26.83 -6.97 1.85
C LEU A 14 26.64 -5.45 1.64
N ALA A 15 25.40 -4.98 1.68
CA ALA A 15 25.06 -3.57 1.48
C ALA A 15 25.63 -2.66 2.58
N GLU A 16 25.56 -3.09 3.85
CA GLU A 16 26.03 -2.33 5.02
C GLU A 16 27.55 -2.41 5.18
N THR A 17 28.17 -3.55 4.86
CA THR A 17 29.63 -3.72 5.01
C THR A 17 30.43 -3.33 3.77
N ASN A 18 29.76 -3.01 2.65
CA ASN A 18 30.37 -2.77 1.34
C ASN A 18 31.27 -3.93 0.86
N LEU A 19 30.90 -5.17 1.21
CA LEU A 19 31.60 -6.37 0.77
C LEU A 19 31.04 -6.87 -0.57
N GLU A 20 31.86 -7.61 -1.32
CA GLU A 20 31.44 -8.25 -2.56
C GLU A 20 30.81 -9.63 -2.32
N GLU A 21 30.19 -10.18 -3.35
CA GLU A 21 29.64 -11.54 -3.30
C GLU A 21 30.76 -12.58 -3.24
N GLY A 22 30.54 -13.69 -2.51
CA GLY A 22 31.50 -14.80 -2.44
C GLY A 22 32.44 -14.75 -1.24
N ILE A 23 32.21 -13.83 -0.30
CA ILE A 23 32.98 -13.71 0.94
C ILE A 23 32.83 -14.93 1.87
N SER A 24 33.88 -15.18 2.66
CA SER A 24 33.89 -16.17 3.74
C SER A 24 33.18 -15.62 4.98
N PHE A 25 32.01 -16.18 5.34
CA PHE A 25 31.24 -15.73 6.51
C PHE A 25 32.00 -15.91 7.83
N ASN A 26 32.85 -16.92 7.89
CA ASN A 26 33.65 -17.26 9.06
C ASN A 26 34.60 -16.13 9.46
N GLU A 27 35.16 -15.43 8.47
CA GLU A 27 36.11 -14.31 8.67
C GLU A 27 35.39 -13.00 9.00
N HIS A 28 34.10 -12.89 8.68
CA HIS A 28 33.32 -11.67 8.88
C HIS A 28 32.29 -11.78 10.02
N ALA A 29 32.42 -12.78 10.90
CA ALA A 29 31.57 -12.94 12.08
C ALA A 29 31.49 -11.68 12.98
N PRO A 30 32.59 -10.92 13.23
CA PRO A 30 32.50 -9.67 14.01
C PRO A 30 31.64 -8.60 13.34
N ALA A 31 31.70 -8.48 12.01
CA ALA A 31 30.85 -7.55 11.27
C ALA A 31 29.36 -7.96 11.37
N LEU A 32 29.08 -9.26 11.29
CA LEU A 32 27.73 -9.79 11.42
C LEU A 32 27.11 -9.51 12.80
N ILE A 33 27.91 -9.66 13.88
CA ILE A 33 27.51 -9.28 15.24
C ILE A 33 27.15 -7.79 15.30
N ARG A 34 28.00 -6.92 14.75
CA ARG A 34 27.77 -5.47 14.76
C ARG A 34 26.47 -5.09 14.05
N GLU A 35 26.17 -5.68 12.90
CA GLU A 35 24.93 -5.39 12.17
C GLU A 35 23.68 -5.89 12.91
N LEU A 36 23.76 -7.03 13.61
CA LEU A 36 22.68 -7.51 14.47
C LEU A 36 22.46 -6.58 15.68
N GLN A 37 23.54 -6.14 16.33
CA GLN A 37 23.47 -5.19 17.44
C GLN A 37 22.87 -3.85 17.00
N LYS A 38 23.29 -3.32 15.85
CA LYS A 38 22.70 -2.11 15.23
C LYS A 38 21.20 -2.30 15.00
N SER A 39 20.79 -3.45 14.47
CA SER A 39 19.37 -3.74 14.20
C SER A 39 18.51 -3.88 15.47
N LEU A 40 19.10 -4.23 16.62
CA LEU A 40 18.39 -4.28 17.90
C LEU A 40 18.06 -2.89 18.47
N LEU A 41 18.78 -1.84 18.06
CA LEU A 41 18.47 -0.46 18.47
C LEU A 41 17.14 0.03 17.89
N ASP A 42 16.74 -0.51 16.73
CA ASP A 42 15.50 -0.19 16.01
C ASP A 42 14.33 -1.13 16.36
N PHE A 43 14.37 -1.76 17.55
CA PHE A 43 13.43 -2.84 17.91
C PHE A 43 12.04 -2.33 18.31
N ARG A 44 11.97 -1.27 19.10
CA ARG A 44 10.73 -0.62 19.53
C ARG A 44 10.77 0.87 19.26
N LEU A 45 9.60 1.49 19.38
CA LEU A 45 9.40 2.93 19.33
C LEU A 45 8.80 3.38 20.65
N LYS A 46 9.29 4.50 21.18
CA LYS A 46 8.71 5.17 22.35
C LYS A 46 8.62 6.68 22.14
N PRO A 47 7.74 7.39 22.86
CA PRO A 47 7.71 8.85 22.83
C PRO A 47 9.06 9.43 23.26
N ALA A 48 9.56 10.41 22.50
CA ALA A 48 10.85 11.07 22.76
C ALA A 48 10.80 12.00 23.99
N ALA A 49 9.60 12.49 24.32
CA ALA A 49 9.33 13.40 25.42
C ALA A 49 7.98 13.06 26.08
N SER A 50 7.70 13.72 27.21
CA SER A 50 6.38 13.67 27.83
C SER A 50 5.31 14.17 26.84
N TYR A 51 4.19 13.47 26.77
CA TYR A 51 3.06 13.77 25.88
C TYR A 51 1.86 14.36 26.62
N VAL A 52 2.01 14.68 27.90
CA VAL A 52 0.90 15.17 28.73
C VAL A 52 0.43 16.54 28.21
N GLY A 53 -0.86 16.67 27.90
CA GLY A 53 -1.46 17.89 27.34
C GLY A 53 -1.08 18.20 25.89
N MET A 54 -0.38 17.30 25.20
CA MET A 54 0.04 17.50 23.82
C MET A 54 -0.97 16.92 22.83
N ARG A 55 -1.09 17.52 21.63
CA ARG A 55 -1.90 16.97 20.52
C ARG A 55 -1.13 15.92 19.69
N SER A 56 0.19 16.04 19.65
CA SER A 56 1.09 15.12 18.95
C SER A 56 2.40 14.97 19.71
N VAL A 57 3.11 13.86 19.46
CA VAL A 57 4.40 13.57 20.05
C VAL A 57 5.31 12.90 19.02
N LYS A 58 6.60 13.24 19.06
CA LYS A 58 7.63 12.57 18.25
C LYS A 58 8.11 11.30 18.95
N PHE A 59 8.36 10.26 18.17
CA PHE A 59 8.88 8.99 18.65
C PHE A 59 10.37 8.85 18.33
N THR A 60 11.04 7.99 19.09
CA THR A 60 12.42 7.54 18.84
C THR A 60 12.50 6.02 18.96
N PHE A 61 13.49 5.44 18.28
CA PHE A 61 13.80 4.01 18.40
C PHE A 61 14.38 3.68 19.79
N CYS A 62 14.11 2.46 20.26
CA CYS A 62 14.69 1.90 21.47
C CYS A 62 14.80 0.37 21.41
N ASP A 63 15.62 -0.17 22.30
CA ASP A 63 15.94 -1.60 22.47
C ASP A 63 15.12 -2.26 23.61
N ASP A 64 14.04 -1.62 24.06
CA ASP A 64 13.22 -2.11 25.17
C ASP A 64 12.63 -3.50 24.89
N ALA A 65 12.93 -4.48 25.73
CA ALA A 65 12.47 -5.86 25.52
C ALA A 65 10.94 -6.01 25.64
N LYS A 66 10.35 -5.30 26.60
CA LYS A 66 8.90 -5.32 26.88
C LYS A 66 8.22 -4.06 26.31
N GLY A 67 7.08 -4.26 25.68
CA GLY A 67 6.22 -3.17 25.23
C GLY A 67 5.27 -2.70 26.33
N ASP A 68 4.81 -1.47 26.21
CA ASP A 68 3.75 -0.86 27.02
C ASP A 68 2.94 0.07 26.13
N THR A 69 1.88 -0.48 25.53
CA THR A 69 1.02 0.25 24.59
C THR A 69 0.30 1.43 25.24
N SER A 70 0.11 1.40 26.57
CA SER A 70 -0.54 2.49 27.30
C SER A 70 0.35 3.74 27.38
N LYS A 71 1.67 3.53 27.41
CA LYS A 71 2.69 4.60 27.44
C LYS A 71 3.30 4.90 26.06
N GLY A 72 2.82 4.25 25.02
CA GLY A 72 3.34 4.43 23.66
C GLY A 72 4.57 3.61 23.31
N VAL A 73 4.94 2.61 24.11
CA VAL A 73 6.08 1.73 23.79
C VAL A 73 5.58 0.59 22.91
N PHE A 74 5.85 0.69 21.61
CA PHE A 74 5.30 -0.17 20.58
C PHE A 74 6.40 -0.96 19.85
N LEU A 75 6.12 -2.20 19.42
CA LEU A 75 7.01 -2.94 18.51
C LEU A 75 7.11 -2.24 17.14
N ALA A 76 8.33 -1.93 16.71
CA ALA A 76 8.55 -1.20 15.47
C ALA A 76 8.04 -1.98 14.24
N PRO A 77 7.49 -1.32 13.20
CA PRO A 77 6.83 -2.00 12.08
C PRO A 77 7.79 -2.86 11.24
N ASN A 78 9.08 -2.56 11.25
CA ASN A 78 10.13 -3.36 10.63
C ASN A 78 10.38 -4.70 11.33
N VAL A 79 10.01 -4.86 12.60
CA VAL A 79 10.27 -6.12 13.32
C VAL A 79 9.21 -7.16 12.98
N ILE A 80 9.59 -8.24 12.30
CA ILE A 80 8.66 -9.28 11.84
C ILE A 80 8.36 -10.30 12.94
N ALA A 81 7.60 -9.84 13.93
CA ALA A 81 7.07 -10.64 15.02
C ALA A 81 5.70 -10.10 15.46
N SER A 82 4.95 -10.90 16.23
CA SER A 82 3.86 -10.36 17.04
C SER A 82 4.41 -9.80 18.35
N ASP A 83 3.72 -8.84 18.98
CA ASP A 83 4.12 -8.31 20.30
C ASP A 83 4.30 -9.42 21.35
N LYS A 84 3.53 -10.51 21.26
CA LYS A 84 3.65 -11.69 22.14
C LYS A 84 4.92 -12.51 21.85
N ALA A 85 5.33 -12.62 20.59
CA ALA A 85 6.49 -13.40 20.16
C ALA A 85 7.79 -12.57 20.12
N ALA A 86 7.70 -11.25 20.22
CA ALA A 86 8.81 -10.29 20.12
C ALA A 86 9.95 -10.60 21.10
N GLY A 87 9.61 -11.00 22.34
CA GLY A 87 10.62 -11.39 23.35
C GLY A 87 11.45 -12.62 22.94
N ASN A 88 10.85 -13.57 22.23
CA ASN A 88 11.57 -14.74 21.73
C ASN A 88 12.54 -14.38 20.60
N LEU A 89 12.18 -13.39 19.77
CA LEU A 89 13.05 -12.89 18.70
C LEU A 89 14.27 -12.17 19.25
N ILE A 90 14.09 -11.27 20.23
CA ILE A 90 15.23 -10.62 20.90
C ILE A 90 16.13 -11.68 21.52
N LYS A 91 15.54 -12.59 22.31
CA LYS A 91 16.30 -13.64 22.97
C LYS A 91 17.09 -14.49 21.97
N SER A 92 16.47 -14.88 20.86
CA SER A 92 17.15 -15.65 19.80
C SER A 92 18.33 -14.88 19.20
N CYS A 93 18.21 -13.56 19.04
CA CYS A 93 19.28 -12.70 18.55
C CYS A 93 20.42 -12.55 19.58
N THR A 94 20.09 -12.27 20.84
CA THR A 94 21.08 -12.09 21.91
C THR A 94 21.82 -13.38 22.22
N ASP A 95 21.12 -14.52 22.24
CA ASP A 95 21.73 -15.84 22.45
C ASP A 95 22.69 -16.18 21.30
N TRP A 96 22.31 -15.89 20.06
CA TRP A 96 23.19 -16.08 18.89
C TRP A 96 24.45 -15.21 18.98
N ILE A 97 24.31 -13.92 19.34
CA ILE A 97 25.46 -13.01 19.49
C ILE A 97 26.40 -13.53 20.59
N ALA A 98 25.86 -13.91 21.74
CA ALA A 98 26.66 -14.40 22.87
C ALA A 98 27.39 -15.72 22.54
N GLU A 99 26.73 -16.64 21.84
CA GLU A 99 27.32 -17.91 21.40
C GLU A 99 28.51 -17.66 20.47
N VAL A 100 28.32 -16.85 19.42
CA VAL A 100 29.38 -16.55 18.43
C VAL A 100 30.53 -15.76 19.06
N GLN A 101 30.24 -14.80 19.94
CA GLN A 101 31.27 -14.08 20.69
C GLN A 101 32.09 -15.02 21.57
N SER A 102 31.44 -15.95 22.28
CA SER A 102 32.15 -16.94 23.10
C SER A 102 33.00 -17.88 22.25
N GLU A 103 32.52 -18.31 21.08
CA GLU A 103 33.31 -19.17 20.18
C GLU A 103 34.52 -18.41 19.60
N LEU A 104 34.35 -17.15 19.18
CA LEU A 104 35.45 -16.31 18.67
C LEU A 104 36.60 -16.16 19.68
N VAL A 105 36.28 -15.98 20.97
CA VAL A 105 37.29 -15.90 22.05
C VAL A 105 37.99 -17.24 22.23
N LYS A 106 37.27 -18.37 22.14
CA LYS A 106 37.84 -19.72 22.34
C LYS A 106 38.74 -20.15 21.18
N THR A 107 38.41 -19.77 19.95
CA THR A 107 39.11 -20.26 18.74
C THR A 107 40.18 -19.29 18.21
N GLY A 108 40.45 -18.18 18.91
CA GLY A 108 41.47 -17.21 18.50
C GLY A 108 41.12 -16.44 17.22
N GLY A 109 39.83 -16.27 16.92
CA GLY A 109 39.34 -15.41 15.83
C GLY A 109 38.80 -16.11 14.59
N VAL A 110 38.90 -17.44 14.46
CA VAL A 110 38.32 -18.20 13.34
C VAL A 110 37.19 -19.09 13.84
N ILE A 111 35.96 -18.85 13.38
CA ILE A 111 34.76 -19.59 13.78
C ILE A 111 34.16 -20.34 12.59
N ASN A 112 33.52 -21.49 12.83
CA ASN A 112 32.78 -22.21 11.80
C ASN A 112 31.27 -21.91 11.90
N LEU A 113 30.78 -21.01 11.06
CA LEU A 113 29.36 -20.65 10.97
C LEU A 113 28.54 -21.55 10.04
N ASN A 114 29.16 -22.58 9.45
CA ASN A 114 28.45 -23.55 8.60
C ASN A 114 27.79 -24.68 9.40
N LYS A 115 27.92 -24.67 10.73
CA LYS A 115 27.28 -25.66 11.61
C LYS A 115 25.76 -25.66 11.38
N PRO A 116 25.13 -26.83 11.19
CA PRO A 116 23.69 -26.90 11.02
C PRO A 116 22.96 -26.59 12.33
N THR A 117 21.93 -25.75 12.24
CA THR A 117 21.04 -25.35 13.33
C THR A 117 19.60 -25.54 12.86
N LYS A 118 18.65 -25.72 13.78
CA LYS A 118 17.23 -25.81 13.40
C LYS A 118 16.64 -24.41 13.27
N ALA A 119 16.10 -24.08 12.09
CA ALA A 119 15.37 -22.83 11.93
C ALA A 119 14.12 -22.85 12.83
N SER A 120 13.86 -21.72 13.49
CA SER A 120 12.75 -21.59 14.41
C SER A 120 11.91 -20.37 14.06
N MET A 121 10.64 -20.35 14.46
CA MET A 121 9.76 -19.20 14.23
C MET A 121 10.22 -17.95 14.98
N SER A 122 11.10 -18.10 15.99
CA SER A 122 11.69 -16.98 16.72
C SER A 122 12.87 -16.35 16.00
N SER A 123 13.49 -17.00 15.01
CA SER A 123 14.56 -16.42 14.18
C SER A 123 14.16 -16.21 12.72
N THR A 124 13.32 -17.11 12.20
CA THR A 124 12.79 -17.09 10.84
C THR A 124 11.26 -17.14 10.90
N PRO A 125 10.56 -16.00 10.74
CA PRO A 125 9.11 -15.88 10.95
C PRO A 125 8.27 -16.68 9.94
N THR A 126 8.88 -17.22 8.89
CA THR A 126 8.21 -18.12 7.93
C THR A 126 8.63 -19.58 8.10
N SER A 127 9.45 -19.96 9.10
CA SER A 127 9.94 -21.34 9.27
C SER A 127 8.86 -22.43 9.38
N GLY A 128 7.62 -22.07 9.76
CA GLY A 128 6.47 -22.97 9.73
C GLY A 128 5.93 -23.27 8.31
N GLU A 129 6.23 -22.40 7.34
CA GLU A 129 5.95 -22.57 5.91
C GLU A 129 7.14 -23.17 5.15
N TYR A 130 8.32 -23.32 5.78
CA TYR A 130 9.41 -24.07 5.20
C TYR A 130 9.00 -25.54 5.20
N LEU A 131 8.57 -26.03 4.05
CA LEU A 131 8.50 -27.47 3.83
C LEU A 131 9.92 -28.02 4.00
N SER A 132 10.11 -29.03 4.85
CA SER A 132 11.34 -29.81 4.80
C SER A 132 11.30 -30.63 3.51
N PHE A 133 12.05 -30.20 2.49
CA PHE A 133 12.16 -30.97 1.24
C PHE A 133 13.13 -32.14 1.44
N GLY A 134 12.59 -33.35 1.50
CA GLY A 134 13.30 -34.64 1.50
C GLY A 134 12.47 -35.70 0.78
N ALA A 135 12.88 -36.98 0.81
CA ALA A 135 12.16 -38.08 0.16
C ALA A 135 10.70 -38.27 0.66
N THR A 136 10.34 -37.65 1.78
CA THR A 136 8.98 -37.51 2.29
C THR A 136 8.75 -36.06 2.72
N ALA A 137 7.61 -35.48 2.35
CA ALA A 137 7.20 -34.16 2.82
C ALA A 137 6.81 -34.26 4.31
N GLY A 138 7.57 -33.58 5.18
CA GLY A 138 7.37 -33.60 6.62
C GLY A 138 7.17 -32.21 7.23
N ARG A 139 6.50 -32.14 8.40
CA ARG A 139 6.42 -30.93 9.25
C ARG A 139 7.65 -30.80 10.14
N GLY A 140 8.86 -30.96 9.57
CA GLY A 140 10.12 -30.79 10.29
C GLY A 140 10.61 -29.35 10.27
N LYS A 141 11.27 -28.88 11.34
CA LYS A 141 12.02 -27.61 11.30
C LYS A 141 13.20 -27.78 10.33
N PRO A 142 13.35 -26.94 9.29
CA PRO A 142 14.45 -27.08 8.35
C PRO A 142 15.79 -26.82 9.03
N SER A 143 16.83 -27.49 8.56
CA SER A 143 18.20 -27.22 8.98
C SER A 143 18.75 -26.03 8.20
N VAL A 144 19.28 -25.04 8.89
CA VAL A 144 19.95 -23.85 8.33
C VAL A 144 21.31 -23.69 8.99
N SER A 145 22.30 -23.14 8.31
CA SER A 145 23.59 -22.88 8.95
C SER A 145 23.49 -21.79 10.03
N THR A 146 24.45 -21.73 10.95
CA THR A 146 24.55 -20.65 11.94
C THR A 146 24.60 -19.27 11.27
N ALA A 147 25.27 -19.14 10.12
CA ALA A 147 25.29 -17.92 9.31
C ALA A 147 23.90 -17.61 8.70
N GLU A 148 23.23 -18.60 8.12
CA GLU A 148 21.88 -18.43 7.57
C GLU A 148 20.87 -18.00 8.63
N ASN A 149 20.99 -18.53 9.85
CA ASN A 149 20.16 -18.12 10.97
C ASN A 149 20.37 -16.63 11.33
N ALA A 150 21.62 -16.14 11.28
CA ALA A 150 21.90 -14.72 11.46
C ALA A 150 21.34 -13.85 10.32
N PHE A 151 21.40 -14.30 9.07
CA PHE A 151 20.76 -13.58 7.97
C PHE A 151 19.23 -13.52 8.14
N ALA A 152 18.60 -14.58 8.65
CA ALA A 152 17.18 -14.55 9.01
C ALA A 152 16.87 -13.54 10.12
N LEU A 153 17.70 -13.48 11.17
CA LEU A 153 17.58 -12.52 12.25
C LEU A 153 17.74 -11.08 11.74
N LEU A 154 18.75 -10.83 10.89
CA LEU A 154 18.95 -9.54 10.24
C LEU A 154 17.73 -9.12 9.44
N THR A 155 17.21 -9.99 8.56
CA THR A 155 15.99 -9.70 7.80
C THR A 155 14.81 -9.46 8.73
N SER A 156 14.71 -10.15 9.88
CA SER A 156 13.60 -9.95 10.83
C SER A 156 13.65 -8.62 11.57
N LEU A 157 14.85 -8.11 11.87
CA LEU A 157 15.06 -6.96 12.74
C LEU A 157 15.30 -5.65 11.98
N THR A 158 16.08 -5.68 10.91
CA THR A 158 16.56 -4.49 10.20
C THR A 158 15.46 -3.47 9.85
N SER A 159 15.73 -2.18 10.00
CA SER A 159 14.88 -1.11 9.50
C SER A 159 15.05 -0.88 7.99
N ASN A 160 16.13 -1.39 7.36
CA ASN A 160 16.45 -1.26 5.93
C ASN A 160 15.70 -2.28 5.06
N LYS A 161 14.40 -2.44 5.33
CA LYS A 161 13.46 -3.15 4.47
C LYS A 161 12.10 -2.48 4.48
N PRO A 162 11.36 -2.45 3.35
CA PRO A 162 10.00 -1.93 3.35
C PRO A 162 9.11 -2.73 4.30
N ALA A 163 8.46 -2.04 5.22
CA ALA A 163 7.63 -2.64 6.25
C ALA A 163 6.51 -1.70 6.69
N MET A 164 5.42 -2.29 7.19
CA MET A 164 4.24 -1.58 7.68
C MET A 164 3.53 -2.43 8.75
N ALA A 165 2.64 -1.82 9.52
CA ALA A 165 1.67 -2.56 10.33
C ALA A 165 0.38 -2.77 9.54
N TYR A 166 0.22 -3.98 9.01
CA TYR A 166 -0.98 -4.37 8.28
C TYR A 166 -2.18 -4.41 9.22
N LYS A 167 -3.23 -3.65 8.89
CA LYS A 167 -4.44 -3.49 9.69
C LYS A 167 -5.53 -4.41 9.16
N THR A 168 -6.13 -5.19 10.05
CA THR A 168 -7.35 -5.94 9.79
C THR A 168 -8.41 -5.57 10.80
N TYR A 169 -9.64 -5.38 10.33
CA TYR A 169 -10.81 -5.07 11.12
C TYR A 169 -11.65 -6.33 11.24
N SER A 170 -11.87 -6.77 12.48
CA SER A 170 -12.68 -7.94 12.80
C SER A 170 -13.34 -7.71 14.16
N GLN A 171 -14.65 -8.00 14.25
CA GLN A 171 -15.43 -7.91 15.50
C GLN A 171 -15.26 -6.57 16.25
N GLY A 172 -15.21 -5.44 15.51
CA GLY A 172 -15.03 -4.10 16.08
C GLY A 172 -13.63 -3.80 16.62
N LYS A 173 -12.66 -4.70 16.45
CA LYS A 173 -11.26 -4.53 16.85
C LYS A 173 -10.36 -4.36 15.63
N THR A 174 -9.32 -3.55 15.79
CA THR A 174 -8.24 -3.42 14.81
C THR A 174 -7.08 -4.30 15.23
N GLU A 175 -6.92 -5.43 14.56
CA GLU A 175 -5.75 -6.26 14.65
C GLU A 175 -4.64 -5.68 13.76
N ARG A 176 -3.39 -5.84 14.21
CA ARG A 176 -2.21 -5.36 13.50
C ARG A 176 -1.16 -6.44 13.44
N SER A 177 -0.63 -6.67 12.25
CA SER A 177 0.53 -7.55 12.02
C SER A 177 1.63 -6.77 11.34
N ASN A 178 2.84 -6.85 11.88
CA ASN A 178 4.01 -6.29 11.18
C ASN A 178 4.29 -7.13 9.94
N THR A 179 4.43 -6.45 8.81
CA THR A 179 4.51 -7.03 7.48
C THR A 179 5.60 -6.34 6.70
N THR A 180 6.46 -7.11 6.03
CA THR A 180 7.50 -6.61 5.12
C THR A 180 7.24 -7.00 3.68
N ILE A 181 7.73 -6.19 2.75
CA ILE A 181 7.72 -6.45 1.31
C ILE A 181 9.16 -6.63 0.87
N ILE A 182 9.52 -7.82 0.37
CA ILE A 182 10.86 -8.11 -0.12
C ILE A 182 10.83 -8.59 -1.58
N PRO A 183 11.73 -8.09 -2.44
CA PRO A 183 11.93 -8.65 -3.77
C PRO A 183 12.81 -9.90 -3.70
N ALA A 184 12.54 -10.87 -4.57
CA ALA A 184 13.39 -12.01 -4.84
C ALA A 184 13.98 -11.86 -6.25
N PHE A 185 15.03 -11.06 -6.36
CA PHE A 185 15.80 -10.93 -7.58
C PHE A 185 16.68 -12.17 -7.80
N ASP A 186 16.94 -12.49 -9.07
CA ASP A 186 17.88 -13.56 -9.44
C ASP A 186 19.34 -13.16 -9.15
N SER A 187 19.64 -11.86 -9.20
CA SER A 187 20.94 -11.25 -8.90
C SER A 187 21.00 -10.70 -7.48
N ILE A 188 22.07 -11.04 -6.73
CA ILE A 188 22.28 -10.45 -5.40
C ILE A 188 22.55 -8.95 -5.50
N LYS A 189 23.22 -8.51 -6.59
CA LYS A 189 23.58 -7.12 -6.83
C LYS A 189 22.34 -6.24 -6.95
N ASP A 190 21.27 -6.75 -7.57
CA ASP A 190 20.00 -6.03 -7.69
C ASP A 190 19.30 -5.92 -6.33
N THR A 191 19.42 -6.95 -5.49
CA THR A 191 18.92 -6.91 -4.10
C THR A 191 19.69 -5.85 -3.29
N VAL A 192 21.02 -5.81 -3.40
CA VAL A 192 21.86 -4.79 -2.75
C VAL A 192 21.51 -3.38 -3.23
N ARG A 193 21.31 -3.18 -4.55
CA ARG A 193 20.88 -1.89 -5.12
C ARG A 193 19.53 -1.45 -4.56
N PHE A 194 18.56 -2.36 -4.51
CA PHE A 194 17.25 -2.08 -3.92
C PHE A 194 17.36 -1.69 -2.43
N ILE A 195 18.14 -2.42 -1.63
CA ILE A 195 18.34 -2.14 -0.21
C ILE A 195 18.96 -0.76 0.00
N ARG A 196 19.99 -0.41 -0.78
CA ARG A 196 20.65 0.90 -0.71
C ARG A 196 19.68 2.03 -1.08
N LEU A 197 18.87 1.85 -2.13
CA LEU A 197 17.86 2.84 -2.52
C LEU A 197 16.84 3.01 -1.40
N PHE A 198 16.34 1.89 -0.87
CA PHE A 198 15.37 1.90 0.21
C PHE A 198 15.91 2.59 1.47
N SER A 199 17.18 2.32 1.84
CA SER A 199 17.82 2.95 3.00
C SER A 199 17.82 4.48 2.86
N LYS A 200 18.29 5.00 1.71
CA LYS A 200 18.30 6.46 1.46
C LYS A 200 16.90 7.07 1.54
N MET A 201 15.92 6.38 0.95
CA MET A 201 14.52 6.82 0.96
C MET A 201 13.95 6.85 2.39
N LYS A 202 14.20 5.79 3.17
CA LYS A 202 13.80 5.70 4.57
C LYS A 202 14.44 6.78 5.41
N ASP A 203 15.75 6.99 5.31
CA ASP A 203 16.47 7.93 6.17
C ASP A 203 15.99 9.37 5.96
N ARG A 204 15.71 9.75 4.71
CA ARG A 204 15.06 11.03 4.39
C ARG A 204 13.66 11.13 5.01
N TYR A 205 12.87 10.05 4.94
CA TYR A 205 11.52 10.03 5.50
C TYR A 205 11.52 10.09 7.04
N LEU A 206 12.45 9.39 7.70
CA LEU A 206 12.64 9.42 9.16
C LEU A 206 13.00 10.81 9.67
N GLY A 207 13.75 11.59 8.89
CA GLY A 207 14.07 12.99 9.19
C GLY A 207 12.88 13.96 9.06
N SER A 208 11.71 13.48 8.61
CA SER A 208 10.51 14.30 8.38
C SER A 208 9.37 13.91 9.34
N GLU A 209 8.19 13.60 8.81
CA GLU A 209 6.96 13.34 9.56
C GLU A 209 6.79 11.87 10.01
N ALA A 210 7.67 10.95 9.59
CA ALA A 210 7.50 9.51 9.85
C ALA A 210 7.35 9.17 11.34
N MET A 211 8.06 9.90 12.20
CA MET A 211 8.12 9.66 13.64
C MET A 211 7.05 10.44 14.43
N GLU A 212 6.15 11.14 13.75
CA GLU A 212 5.08 11.91 14.39
C GLU A 212 3.85 11.03 14.62
N GLY A 213 3.39 10.98 15.87
CA GLY A 213 2.13 10.34 16.27
C GLY A 213 1.21 11.32 16.99
N GLY A 214 -0.10 11.14 16.84
CA GLY A 214 -1.09 11.89 17.61
C GLY A 214 -1.16 11.43 19.06
N VAL A 215 -1.87 12.17 19.91
CA VAL A 215 -2.18 11.76 21.29
C VAL A 215 -3.69 11.64 21.43
N PHE A 216 -4.17 10.46 21.82
CA PHE A 216 -5.58 10.26 22.13
C PHE A 216 -5.86 10.77 23.53
N GLN A 217 -6.87 11.62 23.66
CA GLN A 217 -7.37 12.16 24.92
C GLN A 217 -8.76 11.61 25.19
N GLU A 218 -8.89 10.79 26.23
CA GLU A 218 -10.16 10.36 26.76
C GLU A 218 -10.74 11.47 27.64
N LYS A 219 -11.97 11.90 27.35
CA LYS A 219 -12.65 12.96 28.10
C LYS A 219 -13.85 12.40 28.87
N ASN A 220 -14.07 12.88 30.08
CA ASN A 220 -15.27 12.56 30.85
C ASN A 220 -16.51 13.30 30.29
N LYS A 221 -17.69 13.01 30.85
CA LYS A 221 -18.96 13.69 30.49
C LYS A 221 -18.94 15.21 30.70
N LYS A 222 -17.98 15.75 31.48
CA LYS A 222 -17.76 17.18 31.72
C LYS A 222 -16.72 17.80 30.78
N GLY A 223 -16.12 17.01 29.89
CA GLY A 223 -15.11 17.45 28.92
C GLY A 223 -13.67 17.48 29.46
N GLU A 224 -13.43 17.08 30.70
CA GLU A 224 -12.09 17.03 31.30
C GLU A 224 -11.34 15.78 30.84
N VAL A 225 -10.05 15.93 30.52
CA VAL A 225 -9.19 14.82 30.07
C VAL A 225 -8.90 13.90 31.26
N THR A 226 -9.36 12.65 31.18
CA THR A 226 -9.15 11.63 32.21
C THR A 226 -7.96 10.73 31.91
N LYS A 227 -7.61 10.58 30.64
CA LYS A 227 -6.51 9.72 30.20
C LYS A 227 -5.93 10.21 28.89
N GLU A 228 -4.61 10.15 28.80
CA GLU A 228 -3.89 10.42 27.57
C GLU A 228 -3.08 9.19 27.18
N SER A 229 -3.15 8.82 25.91
CA SER A 229 -2.36 7.72 25.38
C SER A 229 -1.85 8.08 23.99
N PRO A 230 -0.53 7.98 23.75
CA PRO A 230 0.03 8.30 22.45
C PRO A 230 -0.40 7.26 21.40
N LEU A 231 -0.74 7.74 20.21
CA LEU A 231 -1.07 6.92 19.06
C LEU A 231 0.20 6.55 18.29
N ARG A 232 0.14 5.45 17.54
CA ARG A 232 1.25 4.99 16.72
C ARG A 232 1.64 6.06 15.68
N PRO A 233 2.94 6.35 15.49
CA PRO A 233 3.42 7.30 14.49
C PRO A 233 3.20 6.87 13.05
N LYS A 234 3.35 7.80 12.09
CA LYS A 234 3.12 7.56 10.65
C LYS A 234 3.95 6.42 10.05
N ILE A 235 5.13 6.12 10.60
CA ILE A 235 5.98 4.97 10.19
C ILE A 235 5.24 3.63 10.22
N TYR A 236 4.14 3.51 10.99
CA TYR A 236 3.30 2.31 11.02
C TYR A 236 2.43 2.11 9.79
N ASP A 237 2.12 3.16 9.03
CA ASP A 237 1.45 3.04 7.74
C ASP A 237 2.42 2.54 6.65
N GLY A 238 3.70 2.85 6.82
CA GLY A 238 4.84 2.30 6.08
C GLY A 238 6.11 3.04 6.46
N ASN A 239 7.25 2.35 6.54
CA ASN A 239 8.56 2.96 6.81
C ASN A 239 9.21 3.57 5.55
N PHE A 240 8.38 4.04 4.63
CA PHE A 240 8.75 4.69 3.38
C PHE A 240 7.81 5.88 3.13
N PRO A 241 8.26 6.93 2.41
CA PRO A 241 7.44 8.10 2.15
C PRO A 241 6.23 7.75 1.29
N HIS A 242 5.17 8.57 1.38
CA HIS A 242 3.93 8.38 0.62
C HIS A 242 3.28 7.00 0.84
N ALA A 243 3.49 6.39 2.02
CA ALA A 243 2.81 5.16 2.40
C ALA A 243 1.27 5.37 2.43
N PRO A 244 0.48 4.38 1.98
CA PRO A 244 -0.96 4.54 1.84
C PRO A 244 -1.62 4.41 3.21
N ARG A 245 -2.72 5.15 3.42
CA ARG A 245 -3.54 5.04 4.64
C ARG A 245 -4.14 3.64 4.83
N SER A 246 -4.44 2.96 3.73
CA SER A 246 -4.87 1.56 3.72
C SER A 246 -3.68 0.64 3.53
N SER A 247 -3.42 -0.21 4.53
CA SER A 247 -2.30 -1.16 4.50
C SER A 247 -2.44 -2.22 3.40
N ALA A 248 -3.65 -2.47 2.89
CA ALA A 248 -3.86 -3.39 1.78
C ALA A 248 -3.15 -2.91 0.49
N LEU A 249 -3.04 -1.59 0.31
CA LEU A 249 -2.40 -0.98 -0.86
C LEU A 249 -0.88 -0.88 -0.72
N GLY A 250 -0.33 -1.19 0.46
CA GLY A 250 1.10 -1.03 0.77
C GLY A 250 2.06 -1.69 -0.22
N PRO A 251 1.83 -2.94 -0.69
CA PRO A 251 2.66 -3.57 -1.71
C PRO A 251 2.77 -2.72 -2.98
N VAL A 252 1.66 -2.23 -3.52
CA VAL A 252 1.68 -1.42 -4.75
C VAL A 252 2.19 -0.01 -4.49
N ALA A 253 1.89 0.54 -3.32
CA ALA A 253 2.33 1.88 -2.94
C ALA A 253 3.84 2.01 -2.85
N LEU A 254 4.57 0.93 -2.55
CA LEU A 254 6.04 0.94 -2.60
C LEU A 254 6.58 1.35 -3.98
N LEU A 255 5.98 0.87 -5.08
CA LEU A 255 6.37 1.29 -6.43
C LEU A 255 6.13 2.80 -6.63
N GLY A 256 4.95 3.27 -6.25
CA GLY A 256 4.58 4.68 -6.35
C GLY A 256 5.51 5.56 -5.51
N ALA A 257 5.89 5.10 -4.32
CA ALA A 257 6.82 5.79 -3.43
C ALA A 257 8.22 5.91 -4.03
N ILE A 258 8.77 4.84 -4.61
CA ILE A 258 10.07 4.88 -5.29
C ILE A 258 10.03 5.86 -6.47
N GLY A 259 8.98 5.80 -7.30
CA GLY A 259 8.82 6.69 -8.46
C GLY A 259 8.63 8.17 -8.10
N ARG A 260 7.97 8.44 -6.97
CA ARG A 260 7.82 9.83 -6.48
C ARG A 260 9.07 10.34 -5.80
N TRP A 261 9.70 9.51 -4.97
CA TRP A 261 10.95 9.85 -4.30
C TRP A 261 12.07 10.14 -5.31
N SER A 262 12.15 9.41 -6.42
CA SER A 262 13.18 9.63 -7.45
C SER A 262 13.12 11.05 -8.04
N LYS A 263 11.91 11.59 -8.21
CA LYS A 263 11.69 12.97 -8.66
C LYS A 263 12.02 13.98 -7.55
N GLU A 264 11.62 13.70 -6.32
CA GLU A 264 11.85 14.57 -5.16
C GLU A 264 13.32 14.61 -4.71
N ALA A 265 14.12 13.60 -5.07
CA ALA A 265 15.53 13.47 -4.73
C ALA A 265 16.49 13.81 -5.88
N GLU A 266 15.97 14.10 -7.08
CA GLU A 266 16.75 14.29 -8.33
C GLU A 266 17.59 13.08 -8.77
N ASP A 267 17.63 12.00 -7.99
CA ASP A 267 18.27 10.69 -8.26
C ASP A 267 17.41 9.80 -9.19
N THR A 268 17.03 10.32 -10.36
CA THR A 268 16.07 9.66 -11.26
C THR A 268 16.61 8.40 -11.91
N THR A 269 17.83 8.40 -12.44
CA THR A 269 18.39 7.28 -13.22
C THR A 269 18.46 5.99 -12.41
N TRP A 270 19.09 6.02 -11.23
CA TRP A 270 19.24 4.85 -10.38
C TRP A 270 17.90 4.29 -9.89
N ALA A 271 16.95 5.16 -9.54
CA ALA A 271 15.63 4.71 -9.09
C ALA A 271 14.81 4.10 -10.23
N LEU A 272 14.92 4.64 -11.44
CA LEU A 272 14.27 4.08 -12.63
C LEU A 272 14.83 2.70 -12.98
N ASP A 273 16.14 2.49 -12.83
CA ASP A 273 16.77 1.17 -13.02
C ASP A 273 16.25 0.14 -12.01
N VAL A 274 16.14 0.53 -10.73
CA VAL A 274 15.56 -0.35 -9.68
C VAL A 274 14.10 -0.67 -9.98
N LEU A 275 13.30 0.31 -10.43
CA LEU A 275 11.92 0.08 -10.87
C LEU A 275 11.86 -0.89 -12.05
N GLU A 276 12.76 -0.77 -13.02
CA GLU A 276 12.83 -1.67 -14.18
C GLU A 276 13.15 -3.11 -13.75
N SER A 277 14.11 -3.30 -12.83
CA SER A 277 14.43 -4.61 -12.26
C SER A 277 13.21 -5.26 -11.56
N LEU A 278 12.31 -4.46 -10.97
CA LEU A 278 11.12 -4.96 -10.27
C LEU A 278 10.04 -5.53 -11.21
N LYS A 279 10.06 -5.24 -12.52
CA LYS A 279 9.07 -5.78 -13.48
C LYS A 279 9.08 -7.31 -13.53
N ASN A 280 10.27 -7.91 -13.46
CA ASN A 280 10.44 -9.35 -13.60
C ASN A 280 10.64 -10.05 -12.25
N ALA A 281 10.76 -9.28 -11.16
CA ALA A 281 11.03 -9.82 -9.84
C ALA A 281 9.78 -10.45 -9.20
N GLN A 282 9.97 -11.61 -8.57
CA GLN A 282 8.97 -12.15 -7.66
C GLN A 282 9.02 -11.36 -6.36
N MET A 283 7.89 -10.82 -5.94
CA MET A 283 7.76 -10.11 -4.67
C MET A 283 7.14 -11.02 -3.61
N TYR A 284 7.47 -10.76 -2.35
CA TYR A 284 6.91 -11.44 -1.19
C TYR A 284 6.42 -10.44 -0.15
N VAL A 285 5.19 -10.62 0.30
CA VAL A 285 4.62 -9.98 1.49
C VAL A 285 4.72 -10.98 2.63
N ILE A 286 5.52 -10.65 3.65
CA ILE A 286 5.85 -11.58 4.73
C ILE A 286 5.45 -10.97 6.07
N SER A 287 4.68 -11.74 6.83
CA SER A 287 4.32 -11.46 8.22
C SER A 287 4.66 -12.67 9.09
N TYR A 288 4.54 -12.53 10.41
CA TYR A 288 4.77 -13.65 11.32
C TYR A 288 3.82 -14.83 11.02
N GLY A 289 4.38 -15.94 10.51
CA GLY A 289 3.65 -17.16 10.14
C GLY A 289 2.80 -17.07 8.88
N LYS A 290 3.00 -16.05 8.03
CA LYS A 290 2.28 -15.89 6.76
C LYS A 290 3.21 -15.32 5.69
N ALA A 291 3.31 -15.98 4.55
CA ALA A 291 3.90 -15.39 3.34
C ALA A 291 2.93 -15.45 2.15
N GLN A 292 2.94 -14.40 1.35
CA GLN A 292 2.24 -14.35 0.07
C GLN A 292 3.20 -13.84 -0.98
N SER A 293 3.16 -14.43 -2.17
CA SER A 293 3.99 -14.02 -3.28
C SER A 293 3.13 -13.37 -4.37
N PHE A 294 3.70 -12.37 -5.05
CA PHE A 294 3.04 -11.70 -6.17
C PHE A 294 4.08 -11.14 -7.14
N ARG A 295 3.65 -10.73 -8.33
CA ARG A 295 4.47 -10.00 -9.30
C ARG A 295 3.75 -8.72 -9.69
N TYR A 296 4.49 -7.65 -9.92
CA TYR A 296 3.90 -6.43 -10.45
C TYR A 296 3.61 -6.61 -11.94
N ASN A 297 2.49 -6.06 -12.40
CA ASN A 297 2.29 -5.86 -13.82
C ASN A 297 3.21 -4.72 -14.32
N HIS A 298 3.82 -4.88 -15.48
CA HIS A 298 4.77 -3.91 -16.02
C HIS A 298 4.15 -2.53 -16.27
N TYR A 299 2.85 -2.45 -16.60
CA TYR A 299 2.16 -1.17 -16.78
C TYR A 299 2.06 -0.35 -15.49
N LEU A 300 1.98 -1.00 -14.31
CA LEU A 300 2.04 -0.27 -13.04
C LEU A 300 3.45 0.25 -12.75
N VAL A 301 4.47 -0.50 -13.13
CA VAL A 301 5.86 -0.03 -13.02
C VAL A 301 6.06 1.18 -13.93
N ASP A 302 5.53 1.17 -15.15
CA ASP A 302 5.60 2.31 -16.07
C ASP A 302 4.88 3.54 -15.49
N LEU A 303 3.69 3.38 -14.90
CA LEU A 303 2.99 4.47 -14.18
C LEU A 303 3.79 5.00 -12.97
N ALA A 304 4.59 4.15 -12.32
CA ALA A 304 5.48 4.57 -11.24
C ALA A 304 6.66 5.39 -11.78
N LYS A 305 7.27 4.95 -12.89
CA LYS A 305 8.35 5.67 -13.58
C LYS A 305 7.91 7.04 -14.07
N GLU A 306 6.65 7.18 -14.48
CA GLU A 306 6.03 8.46 -14.86
C GLU A 306 5.59 9.33 -13.67
N ASN A 307 5.81 8.86 -12.43
CA ASN A 307 5.37 9.51 -11.20
C ASN A 307 3.85 9.81 -11.16
N ARG A 308 3.04 8.90 -11.70
CA ARG A 308 1.57 8.97 -11.65
C ARG A 308 0.99 8.02 -10.60
N LEU A 309 1.67 6.91 -10.33
CA LEU A 309 1.11 5.83 -9.51
C LEU A 309 0.85 6.23 -8.05
N SER A 310 1.73 7.01 -7.42
CA SER A 310 1.57 7.45 -6.02
C SER A 310 0.30 8.27 -5.81
N GLU A 311 0.04 9.23 -6.71
CA GLU A 311 -1.18 10.05 -6.69
C GLU A 311 -2.44 9.21 -6.92
N ILE A 312 -2.39 8.25 -7.84
CA ILE A 312 -3.50 7.32 -8.09
C ILE A 312 -3.82 6.52 -6.83
N ILE A 313 -2.81 5.92 -6.18
CA ILE A 313 -2.99 5.10 -4.98
C ILE A 313 -3.55 5.92 -3.82
N ASP A 314 -3.00 7.12 -3.57
CA ASP A 314 -3.53 8.01 -2.54
C ASP A 314 -4.99 8.42 -2.82
N SER A 315 -5.30 8.71 -4.09
CA SER A 315 -6.67 9.06 -4.49
C SER A 315 -7.67 7.93 -4.23
N LEU A 316 -7.30 6.66 -4.44
CA LEU A 316 -8.20 5.51 -4.24
C LEU A 316 -8.66 5.36 -2.77
N TYR A 317 -7.94 5.94 -1.82
CA TYR A 317 -8.42 6.03 -0.44
C TYR A 317 -9.69 6.89 -0.32
N TYR A 318 -9.85 7.91 -1.16
CA TYR A 318 -11.00 8.82 -1.15
C TYR A 318 -12.16 8.34 -2.05
N THR A 319 -12.11 7.09 -2.52
CA THR A 319 -13.25 6.45 -3.18
C THR A 319 -14.45 6.35 -2.23
N MET A 320 -15.63 6.70 -2.74
CA MET A 320 -16.89 6.64 -1.99
C MET A 320 -17.67 5.41 -2.41
N LEU A 321 -18.02 4.52 -1.47
CA LEU A 321 -18.88 3.37 -1.79
C LEU A 321 -20.34 3.84 -1.86
N LEU A 322 -21.06 3.48 -2.93
CA LEU A 322 -22.42 3.97 -3.14
C LEU A 322 -23.41 3.44 -2.08
N ASN A 323 -23.15 2.26 -1.52
CA ASN A 323 -23.96 1.63 -0.47
C ASN A 323 -23.57 2.07 0.94
N ALA A 324 -22.27 2.27 1.20
CA ALA A 324 -21.75 2.53 2.54
C ALA A 324 -21.46 4.01 2.82
N GLY A 325 -21.47 4.87 1.79
CA GLY A 325 -21.15 6.29 1.91
C GLY A 325 -19.65 6.55 2.11
N PRO A 326 -19.26 7.71 2.65
CA PRO A 326 -17.87 8.06 2.91
C PRO A 326 -17.25 7.18 4.01
N ARG A 327 -15.93 6.98 3.96
CA ARG A 327 -15.20 6.20 4.98
C ARG A 327 -15.45 6.74 6.39
N SER A 328 -15.90 5.86 7.29
CA SER A 328 -16.13 6.15 8.70
C SER A 328 -15.64 5.00 9.58
N THR A 329 -15.84 5.10 10.90
CA THR A 329 -15.60 4.00 11.84
C THR A 329 -16.55 2.82 11.64
N ASP A 330 -17.74 3.09 11.11
CA ASP A 330 -18.87 2.17 11.15
C ASP A 330 -18.89 1.26 9.91
N ASN A 331 -18.34 1.73 8.78
CA ASN A 331 -18.26 1.02 7.51
C ASN A 331 -16.85 0.49 7.17
N ARG A 332 -15.97 0.36 8.18
CA ARG A 332 -14.58 -0.10 7.99
C ARG A 332 -14.48 -1.47 7.33
N ASN A 333 -15.44 -2.36 7.60
CA ASN A 333 -15.44 -3.71 7.02
C ASN A 333 -15.72 -3.67 5.51
N ASP A 334 -16.68 -2.86 5.07
CA ASP A 334 -16.99 -2.68 3.64
C ASP A 334 -15.78 -2.12 2.89
N TYR A 335 -15.14 -1.12 3.49
CA TYR A 335 -13.95 -0.51 2.93
C TYR A 335 -12.71 -1.40 2.96
N GLN A 336 -12.59 -2.29 3.95
CA GLN A 336 -11.54 -3.31 3.94
C GLN A 336 -11.69 -4.25 2.75
N VAL A 337 -12.91 -4.70 2.47
CA VAL A 337 -13.20 -5.56 1.30
C VAL A 337 -12.86 -4.82 0.01
N PHE A 338 -13.28 -3.56 -0.11
CA PHE A 338 -12.93 -2.71 -1.25
C PHE A 338 -11.42 -2.55 -1.42
N ASP A 339 -10.69 -2.25 -0.34
CA ASP A 339 -9.24 -2.04 -0.38
C ASP A 339 -8.49 -3.32 -0.78
N LEU A 340 -8.97 -4.50 -0.36
CA LEU A 340 -8.44 -5.80 -0.76
C LEU A 340 -8.64 -6.07 -2.25
N PHE A 341 -9.83 -5.80 -2.79
CA PHE A 341 -10.08 -5.94 -4.23
C PHE A 341 -9.30 -4.92 -5.06
N THR A 342 -9.15 -3.69 -4.56
CA THR A 342 -8.33 -2.65 -5.18
C THR A 342 -6.86 -3.05 -5.21
N ALA A 343 -6.32 -3.54 -4.10
CA ALA A 343 -4.95 -4.05 -4.03
C ALA A 343 -4.74 -5.22 -5.01
N ARG A 344 -5.68 -6.17 -5.06
CA ARG A 344 -5.62 -7.30 -5.99
C ARG A 344 -5.68 -6.85 -7.45
N PHE A 345 -6.54 -5.90 -7.79
CA PHE A 345 -6.62 -5.33 -9.14
C PHE A 345 -5.31 -4.64 -9.52
N LEU A 346 -4.75 -3.82 -8.65
CA LEU A 346 -3.49 -3.14 -8.94
C LEU A 346 -2.34 -4.15 -9.10
N ILE A 347 -2.24 -5.16 -8.23
CA ILE A 347 -1.19 -6.18 -8.32
C ILE A 347 -1.32 -7.02 -9.60
N GLN A 348 -2.51 -7.57 -9.87
CA GLN A 348 -2.73 -8.53 -10.95
C GLN A 348 -2.94 -7.85 -12.31
N PHE A 349 -3.55 -6.66 -12.30
CA PHE A 349 -3.84 -5.79 -13.42
C PHE A 349 -4.42 -6.53 -14.64
N ASN A 350 -5.44 -7.36 -14.40
CA ASN A 350 -6.07 -8.19 -15.42
C ASN A 350 -7.61 -8.17 -15.32
N ARG A 351 -8.29 -8.71 -16.33
CA ARG A 351 -9.76 -8.70 -16.46
C ARG A 351 -10.50 -9.30 -15.27
N ALA A 352 -10.02 -10.41 -14.72
CA ALA A 352 -10.67 -11.03 -13.56
C ALA A 352 -10.60 -10.11 -12.33
N SER A 353 -9.41 -9.60 -12.03
CA SER A 353 -9.19 -8.70 -10.90
C SER A 353 -9.89 -7.35 -11.06
N PHE A 354 -9.98 -6.84 -12.29
CA PHE A 354 -10.71 -5.61 -12.61
C PHE A 354 -12.22 -5.75 -12.38
N ARG A 355 -12.79 -6.90 -12.78
CA ARG A 355 -14.20 -7.20 -12.52
C ARG A 355 -14.50 -7.28 -11.03
N ASP A 356 -13.62 -7.92 -10.26
CA ASP A 356 -13.75 -8.00 -8.79
C ASP A 356 -13.69 -6.60 -8.15
N PHE A 357 -12.79 -5.73 -8.65
CA PHE A 357 -12.71 -4.33 -8.22
C PHE A 357 -13.99 -3.53 -8.56
N LEU A 358 -14.54 -3.69 -9.77
CA LEU A 358 -15.78 -3.04 -10.19
C LEU A 358 -17.04 -3.65 -9.55
N ALA A 359 -16.97 -4.82 -8.94
CA ALA A 359 -18.12 -5.42 -8.27
C ALA A 359 -18.61 -4.55 -7.10
N GLN A 360 -17.68 -3.86 -6.43
CA GLN A 360 -18.02 -2.83 -5.45
C GLN A 360 -18.47 -1.57 -6.18
N ARG A 361 -19.74 -1.21 -6.01
CA ARG A 361 -20.30 0.01 -6.60
C ARG A 361 -19.75 1.21 -5.86
N ALA A 362 -18.96 2.01 -6.56
CA ALA A 362 -18.23 3.11 -5.96
C ALA A 362 -18.14 4.29 -6.91
N GLU A 363 -17.89 5.46 -6.34
CA GLU A 363 -17.55 6.66 -7.05
C GLU A 363 -16.07 6.98 -6.82
N TYR A 364 -15.30 7.00 -7.90
CA TYR A 364 -13.84 7.12 -7.90
C TYR A 364 -13.38 8.56 -8.16
N PRO A 365 -12.29 9.03 -7.54
CA PRO A 365 -11.71 10.32 -7.86
C PRO A 365 -11.23 10.44 -9.31
N SER A 366 -11.13 11.68 -9.79
CA SER A 366 -10.78 11.98 -11.19
C SER A 366 -9.41 11.44 -11.62
N GLN A 367 -8.47 11.31 -10.67
CA GLN A 367 -7.12 10.78 -10.86
C GLN A 367 -7.14 9.30 -11.29
N THR A 368 -8.13 8.54 -10.82
CA THR A 368 -8.33 7.14 -11.22
C THR A 368 -8.61 6.99 -12.72
N SER A 369 -8.98 8.08 -13.42
CA SER A 369 -9.10 8.06 -14.87
C SER A 369 -7.83 7.61 -15.57
N ILE A 370 -6.64 7.94 -15.07
CA ILE A 370 -5.37 7.54 -15.69
C ILE A 370 -5.25 6.01 -15.63
N LEU A 371 -5.53 5.43 -14.45
CA LEU A 371 -5.52 3.99 -14.23
C LEU A 371 -6.47 3.24 -15.18
N PHE A 372 -7.71 3.73 -15.30
CA PHE A 372 -8.69 3.12 -16.21
C PHE A 372 -8.29 3.25 -17.67
N THR A 373 -7.83 4.42 -18.10
CA THR A 373 -7.33 4.61 -19.47
C THR A 373 -6.17 3.66 -19.77
N THR A 374 -5.16 3.58 -18.90
CA THR A 374 -4.04 2.64 -19.06
C THR A 374 -4.52 1.20 -19.13
N TYR A 375 -5.46 0.80 -18.26
CA TYR A 375 -6.00 -0.57 -18.27
C TYR A 375 -6.68 -0.90 -19.61
N PHE A 376 -7.60 -0.06 -20.08
CA PHE A 376 -8.36 -0.38 -21.30
C PHE A 376 -7.52 -0.29 -22.58
N GLU A 377 -6.62 0.69 -22.66
CA GLU A 377 -5.74 0.84 -23.83
C GLU A 377 -4.68 -0.26 -23.90
N LYS A 378 -4.11 -0.64 -22.75
CA LYS A 378 -2.95 -1.54 -22.73
C LYS A 378 -3.28 -2.99 -22.42
N MET A 379 -4.17 -3.26 -21.46
CA MET A 379 -4.54 -4.63 -21.07
C MET A 379 -5.69 -5.21 -21.89
N GLU A 380 -6.70 -4.40 -22.21
CA GLU A 380 -7.83 -4.83 -23.05
C GLU A 380 -7.60 -4.54 -24.55
N SER A 381 -6.49 -3.88 -24.89
CA SER A 381 -6.07 -3.55 -26.26
C SER A 381 -7.12 -2.78 -27.06
N ILE A 382 -7.86 -1.88 -26.40
CA ILE A 382 -8.86 -1.02 -27.04
C ILE A 382 -8.16 0.23 -27.60
N GLN A 383 -8.58 0.67 -28.78
CA GLN A 383 -8.01 1.87 -29.40
C GLN A 383 -8.18 3.12 -28.51
N PRO A 384 -7.15 3.96 -28.34
CA PRO A 384 -7.21 5.15 -27.47
C PRO A 384 -8.38 6.10 -27.76
N GLU A 385 -8.72 6.27 -29.04
CA GLU A 385 -9.83 7.12 -29.51
C GLU A 385 -11.17 6.61 -28.98
N VAL A 386 -11.34 5.30 -28.96
CA VAL A 386 -12.54 4.60 -28.48
C VAL A 386 -12.64 4.71 -26.96
N VAL A 387 -11.53 4.56 -26.25
CA VAL A 387 -11.46 4.76 -24.80
C VAL A 387 -11.80 6.21 -24.45
N ARG A 388 -11.29 7.19 -25.21
CA ARG A 388 -11.63 8.61 -25.05
C ARG A 388 -13.11 8.88 -25.29
N SER A 389 -13.68 8.29 -26.34
CA SER A 389 -15.10 8.40 -26.67
C SER A 389 -16.00 7.80 -25.57
N ALA A 390 -15.66 6.60 -25.08
CA ALA A 390 -16.37 5.97 -23.97
C ALA A 390 -16.28 6.77 -22.67
N LYS A 391 -15.13 7.41 -22.41
CA LYS A 391 -14.94 8.30 -21.27
C LYS A 391 -15.86 9.52 -21.33
N SER A 392 -16.09 10.09 -22.50
CA SER A 392 -17.06 11.19 -22.68
C SER A 392 -18.48 10.72 -22.34
N LEU A 393 -18.89 9.55 -22.83
CA LEU A 393 -20.20 8.98 -22.52
C LEU A 393 -20.36 8.68 -21.02
N GLY A 394 -19.36 8.06 -20.39
CA GLY A 394 -19.37 7.78 -18.96
C GLY A 394 -19.51 9.05 -18.12
N ARG A 395 -18.74 10.10 -18.44
CA ARG A 395 -18.86 11.40 -17.75
C ARG A 395 -20.24 12.02 -17.91
N TRP A 396 -20.84 11.91 -19.10
CA TRP A 396 -22.20 12.36 -19.33
C TRP A 396 -23.21 11.59 -18.46
N LEU A 397 -23.09 10.28 -18.34
CA LEU A 397 -23.94 9.48 -17.43
C LEU A 397 -23.80 9.92 -15.97
N ASN A 398 -22.58 10.20 -15.51
CA ASN A 398 -22.35 10.73 -14.15
C ASN A 398 -23.00 12.10 -13.95
N TYR A 399 -22.87 12.98 -14.94
CA TYR A 399 -23.45 14.31 -14.93
C TYR A 399 -24.99 14.27 -14.95
N VAL A 400 -25.58 13.37 -15.74
CA VAL A 400 -27.02 13.11 -15.75
C VAL A 400 -27.51 12.74 -14.35
N ALA A 401 -26.82 11.80 -13.67
CA ALA A 401 -27.19 11.43 -12.31
C ALA A 401 -27.08 12.59 -11.32
N TYR A 402 -26.05 13.43 -11.45
CA TYR A 402 -25.90 14.64 -10.63
C TYR A 402 -27.04 15.64 -10.84
N ARG A 403 -27.40 15.91 -12.10
CA ARG A 403 -28.48 16.86 -12.43
C ARG A 403 -29.83 16.38 -11.89
N VAL A 404 -30.17 15.12 -12.11
CA VAL A 404 -31.42 14.54 -11.59
C VAL A 404 -31.47 14.64 -10.07
N ALA A 405 -30.35 14.41 -9.39
CA ALA A 405 -30.28 14.59 -7.94
C ALA A 405 -30.48 16.05 -7.51
N LYS A 406 -29.91 17.01 -8.25
CA LYS A 406 -30.06 18.44 -7.97
C LYS A 406 -31.49 18.95 -8.20
N GLU A 407 -32.16 18.48 -9.25
CA GLU A 407 -33.53 18.87 -9.60
C GLU A 407 -34.59 18.21 -8.69
N SER A 408 -34.23 17.13 -7.98
CA SER A 408 -35.17 16.40 -7.14
C SER A 408 -35.61 17.15 -5.87
N ASP A 409 -34.77 18.02 -5.31
CA ASP A 409 -35.09 18.86 -4.16
C ASP A 409 -34.08 20.02 -3.99
N GLU A 410 -34.51 21.26 -4.24
CA GLU A 410 -33.66 22.46 -4.12
C GLU A 410 -33.21 22.75 -2.66
N LYS A 411 -33.89 22.17 -1.66
CA LYS A 411 -33.54 22.31 -0.23
C LYS A 411 -32.79 21.10 0.33
N ALA A 412 -32.49 20.10 -0.50
CA ALA A 412 -31.77 18.91 -0.07
C ALA A 412 -30.40 19.24 0.52
N THR A 413 -30.03 18.54 1.58
CA THR A 413 -28.66 18.62 2.08
C THR A 413 -27.69 18.01 1.06
N LYS A 414 -26.40 18.35 1.18
CA LYS A 414 -25.36 17.71 0.34
C LYS A 414 -25.37 16.19 0.44
N GLU A 415 -25.73 15.64 1.61
CA GLU A 415 -25.80 14.20 1.82
C GLU A 415 -27.00 13.57 1.09
N ASP A 416 -28.14 14.25 1.09
CA ASP A 416 -29.35 13.79 0.39
C ASP A 416 -29.15 13.81 -1.13
N MET A 417 -28.56 14.88 -1.66
CA MET A 417 -28.17 14.94 -3.07
C MET A 417 -27.22 13.80 -3.45
N ARG A 418 -26.24 13.47 -2.61
CA ARG A 418 -25.33 12.34 -2.85
C ARG A 418 -26.06 11.00 -2.86
N LYS A 419 -26.94 10.74 -1.89
CA LYS A 419 -27.74 9.51 -1.83
C LYS A 419 -28.63 9.38 -3.07
N MET A 420 -29.24 10.48 -3.50
CA MET A 420 -30.07 10.48 -4.70
C MET A 420 -29.24 10.24 -5.97
N LYS A 421 -28.10 10.91 -6.11
CA LYS A 421 -27.15 10.66 -7.22
C LYS A 421 -26.72 9.20 -7.28
N ALA A 422 -26.34 8.62 -6.14
CA ALA A 422 -25.94 7.22 -6.04
C ALA A 422 -27.07 6.28 -6.48
N LYS A 423 -28.32 6.58 -6.11
CA LYS A 423 -29.50 5.82 -6.54
C LYS A 423 -29.70 5.87 -8.06
N VAL A 424 -29.58 7.05 -8.67
CA VAL A 424 -29.71 7.22 -10.13
C VAL A 424 -28.58 6.50 -10.87
N LEU A 425 -27.33 6.60 -10.39
CA LEU A 425 -26.21 5.86 -10.96
C LEU A 425 -26.45 4.35 -10.90
N VAL A 426 -26.88 3.84 -9.76
CA VAL A 426 -27.21 2.41 -9.58
C VAL A 426 -28.29 1.96 -10.56
N GLU A 427 -29.31 2.79 -10.79
CA GLU A 427 -30.39 2.52 -11.73
C GLU A 427 -29.88 2.47 -13.19
N LEU A 428 -29.09 3.46 -13.59
CA LEU A 428 -28.47 3.52 -14.92
C LEU A 428 -27.53 2.33 -15.16
N GLU A 429 -26.69 1.99 -14.18
CA GLU A 429 -25.79 0.84 -14.25
C GLU A 429 -26.56 -0.47 -14.37
N SER A 430 -27.59 -0.67 -13.54
CA SER A 430 -28.38 -1.91 -13.54
C SER A 430 -29.12 -2.10 -14.87
N SER A 431 -29.64 -1.00 -15.44
CA SER A 431 -30.22 -1.01 -16.78
C SER A 431 -29.18 -1.43 -17.83
N THR A 432 -28.06 -0.72 -17.88
CA THR A 432 -27.00 -0.92 -18.87
C THR A 432 -26.40 -2.33 -18.80
N PHE A 433 -26.24 -2.88 -17.60
CA PHE A 433 -25.66 -4.21 -17.40
C PHE A 433 -26.61 -5.35 -17.79
N SER A 434 -27.92 -5.10 -17.83
CA SER A 434 -28.94 -6.07 -18.25
C SER A 434 -28.99 -6.28 -19.78
N ALA A 435 -28.31 -5.42 -20.56
CA ALA A 435 -28.24 -5.53 -22.01
C ALA A 435 -27.64 -6.87 -22.47
N LYS A 436 -28.25 -7.47 -23.50
CA LYS A 436 -27.82 -8.76 -24.08
C LYS A 436 -26.93 -8.61 -25.32
N SER A 437 -26.82 -7.40 -25.87
CA SER A 437 -26.07 -7.07 -27.08
C SER A 437 -25.56 -5.62 -27.02
N GLY A 438 -24.61 -5.27 -27.87
CA GLY A 438 -23.94 -3.96 -27.85
C GLY A 438 -24.88 -2.81 -28.24
N ASP A 439 -25.69 -3.00 -29.27
CA ASP A 439 -26.76 -2.07 -29.67
C ASP A 439 -27.77 -1.83 -28.52
N ALA A 440 -28.21 -2.90 -27.85
CA ALA A 440 -29.10 -2.81 -26.70
C ALA A 440 -28.45 -2.07 -25.53
N LEU A 441 -27.14 -2.23 -25.31
CA LEU A 441 -26.41 -1.53 -24.26
C LEU A 441 -26.45 -0.02 -24.48
N ILE A 442 -26.11 0.42 -25.70
CA ILE A 442 -26.11 1.84 -26.05
C ILE A 442 -27.53 2.40 -25.99
N ALA A 443 -28.50 1.70 -26.58
CA ALA A 443 -29.90 2.15 -26.57
C ALA A 443 -30.45 2.29 -25.14
N GLN A 444 -30.19 1.31 -24.26
CA GLN A 444 -30.66 1.36 -22.87
C GLN A 444 -29.97 2.48 -22.07
N ALA A 445 -28.64 2.64 -22.21
CA ALA A 445 -27.89 3.67 -21.51
C ALA A 445 -28.33 5.07 -21.94
N VAL A 446 -28.32 5.35 -23.25
CA VAL A 446 -28.62 6.67 -23.81
C VAL A 446 -30.09 7.03 -23.64
N THR A 447 -31.02 6.12 -23.96
CA THR A 447 -32.45 6.42 -23.86
C THR A 447 -32.87 6.67 -22.42
N ARG A 448 -32.35 5.89 -21.46
CA ARG A 448 -32.72 6.07 -20.05
C ARG A 448 -32.12 7.35 -19.47
N ALA A 449 -30.84 7.61 -19.74
CA ALA A 449 -30.19 8.84 -19.30
C ALA A 449 -30.80 10.09 -19.96
N GLY A 450 -31.15 10.01 -21.25
CA GLY A 450 -31.86 11.07 -21.96
C GLY A 450 -33.25 11.33 -21.39
N ARG A 451 -34.05 10.28 -21.13
CA ARG A 451 -35.38 10.43 -20.50
C ARG A 451 -35.33 11.03 -19.10
N LEU A 452 -34.35 10.65 -18.29
CA LEU A 452 -34.22 11.15 -16.93
C LEU A 452 -33.87 12.63 -16.88
N SER A 453 -33.26 13.16 -17.94
CA SER A 453 -32.47 14.38 -17.85
C SER A 453 -32.82 15.41 -18.93
N GLY A 454 -33.46 14.99 -20.03
CA GLY A 454 -33.80 15.84 -21.17
C GLY A 454 -32.60 16.30 -21.99
N MET A 455 -31.41 15.69 -21.82
CA MET A 455 -30.24 15.95 -22.67
C MET A 455 -29.99 14.81 -23.64
N ASP A 456 -29.43 15.18 -24.79
CA ASP A 456 -28.84 14.23 -25.72
C ASP A 456 -27.44 13.78 -25.28
N ALA A 457 -27.03 12.63 -25.79
CA ALA A 457 -25.67 12.14 -25.59
C ALA A 457 -24.65 13.02 -26.35
N PRO A 458 -23.43 13.19 -25.82
CA PRO A 458 -22.41 14.02 -26.45
C PRO A 458 -21.95 13.42 -27.79
N GLU A 459 -21.68 14.29 -28.78
CA GLU A 459 -21.20 13.87 -30.11
C GLU A 459 -19.87 13.12 -30.02
N GLU A 460 -19.03 13.47 -29.05
CA GLU A 460 -17.74 12.81 -28.80
C GLU A 460 -17.88 11.35 -28.36
N ALA A 461 -19.08 10.90 -27.95
CA ALA A 461 -19.37 9.51 -27.63
C ALA A 461 -19.71 8.63 -28.85
N SER A 462 -19.89 9.23 -30.03
CA SER A 462 -20.34 8.55 -31.26
C SER A 462 -19.48 7.34 -31.63
N LEU A 463 -18.16 7.49 -31.63
CA LEU A 463 -17.22 6.41 -32.00
C LEU A 463 -17.38 5.18 -31.10
N PHE A 464 -17.49 5.36 -29.79
CA PHE A 464 -17.73 4.25 -28.87
C PHE A 464 -19.09 3.59 -29.09
N MET A 465 -20.13 4.41 -29.33
CA MET A 465 -21.48 3.93 -29.59
C MET A 465 -21.52 3.06 -30.86
N GLU A 466 -20.90 3.52 -31.94
CA GLU A 466 -20.81 2.82 -33.22
C GLU A 466 -20.04 1.50 -33.07
N GLN A 467 -18.83 1.53 -32.49
CA GLN A 467 -18.02 0.33 -32.34
C GLN A 467 -18.63 -0.71 -31.41
N THR A 468 -19.38 -0.26 -30.39
CA THR A 468 -20.12 -1.16 -29.50
C THR A 468 -21.30 -1.80 -30.24
N ALA A 469 -22.05 -1.04 -31.04
CA ALA A 469 -23.16 -1.56 -31.82
C ALA A 469 -22.69 -2.51 -32.94
N ALA A 470 -21.56 -2.20 -33.58
CA ALA A 470 -20.95 -3.03 -34.63
C ALA A 470 -20.28 -4.31 -34.09
N GLY A 471 -20.09 -4.44 -32.77
CA GLY A 471 -19.44 -5.59 -32.16
C GLY A 471 -17.92 -5.61 -32.28
N SER A 472 -17.29 -4.49 -32.65
CA SER A 472 -15.82 -4.34 -32.68
C SER A 472 -15.21 -4.42 -31.28
N ILE A 473 -15.99 -4.07 -30.25
CA ILE A 473 -15.67 -4.26 -28.84
C ILE A 473 -16.59 -5.33 -28.29
N THR A 474 -16.07 -6.26 -27.47
CA THR A 474 -16.93 -7.28 -26.85
C THR A 474 -17.90 -6.62 -25.87
N LEU A 475 -19.11 -7.19 -25.74
CA LEU A 475 -20.15 -6.66 -24.85
C LEU A 475 -19.65 -6.44 -23.41
N ASP A 476 -18.87 -7.39 -22.88
CA ASP A 476 -18.28 -7.31 -21.55
C ASP A 476 -17.29 -6.15 -21.41
N GLN A 477 -16.43 -5.95 -22.41
CA GLN A 477 -15.49 -4.83 -22.44
C GLN A 477 -16.25 -3.51 -22.49
N ALA A 478 -17.27 -3.39 -23.34
CA ALA A 478 -18.10 -2.19 -23.43
C ALA A 478 -18.83 -1.88 -22.11
N LYS A 479 -19.40 -2.89 -21.44
CA LYS A 479 -20.02 -2.74 -20.11
C LYS A 479 -19.02 -2.23 -19.08
N ASN A 480 -17.86 -2.88 -18.99
CA ASN A 480 -16.81 -2.55 -18.04
C ASN A 480 -16.24 -1.14 -18.27
N LEU A 481 -16.00 -0.78 -19.54
CA LEU A 481 -15.48 0.52 -19.96
C LEU A 481 -16.45 1.65 -19.58
N LEU A 482 -17.72 1.49 -19.94
CA LEU A 482 -18.75 2.48 -19.66
C LEU A 482 -18.98 2.67 -18.16
N ILE A 483 -19.06 1.58 -17.39
CA ILE A 483 -19.26 1.64 -15.94
C ILE A 483 -18.08 2.31 -15.25
N ALA A 484 -16.84 1.92 -15.59
CA ALA A 484 -15.64 2.47 -14.97
C ALA A 484 -15.58 4.01 -15.13
N PHE A 485 -15.87 4.52 -16.32
CA PHE A 485 -15.87 5.97 -16.57
C PHE A 485 -17.12 6.68 -16.02
N SER A 486 -18.28 6.02 -15.96
CA SER A 486 -19.49 6.58 -15.32
C SER A 486 -19.36 6.77 -13.80
N ARG A 487 -18.47 6.00 -13.19
CA ARG A 487 -18.15 6.07 -11.76
C ARG A 487 -17.07 7.09 -11.42
N LEU A 488 -16.48 7.80 -12.39
CA LEU A 488 -15.52 8.86 -12.10
C LEU A 488 -16.25 10.12 -11.66
N ARG A 489 -15.84 10.70 -10.53
CA ARG A 489 -16.29 12.04 -10.10
C ARG A 489 -15.99 13.06 -11.17
N ASN A 490 -16.97 13.92 -11.40
CA ASN A 490 -16.81 15.00 -12.36
C ASN A 490 -15.95 16.12 -11.77
N LYS A 491 -15.11 16.76 -12.58
CA LYS A 491 -14.22 17.85 -12.11
C LYS A 491 -14.98 19.10 -11.65
N TYR A 492 -16.22 19.25 -12.10
CA TYR A 492 -17.10 20.36 -11.77
C TYR A 492 -17.74 20.23 -10.38
N GLU A 493 -17.51 19.12 -9.68
CA GLU A 493 -17.97 18.96 -8.31
C GLU A 493 -16.95 19.56 -7.33
N PRO A 494 -17.37 20.40 -6.38
CA PRO A 494 -16.46 20.88 -5.34
C PRO A 494 -15.87 19.68 -4.59
N ARG A 495 -14.55 19.71 -4.36
CA ARG A 495 -13.90 18.76 -3.46
C ARG A 495 -14.53 18.94 -2.08
N ASP A 496 -14.89 17.83 -1.44
CA ASP A 496 -15.38 17.86 -0.07
C ASP A 496 -14.22 18.18 0.87
N THR A 497 -13.96 19.47 1.09
CA THR A 497 -13.27 19.91 2.29
C THR A 497 -14.29 19.88 3.41
N ASP A 498 -14.42 18.74 4.10
CA ASP A 498 -14.76 18.71 5.53
C ASP A 498 -14.71 17.29 6.10
N THR A 499 -13.68 17.06 6.91
CA THR A 499 -13.84 16.57 8.29
C THR A 499 -12.81 17.32 9.13
N SER A 500 -13.17 18.54 9.53
CA SER A 500 -12.48 19.27 10.59
C SER A 500 -13.03 18.80 11.94
N GLY A 501 -12.14 18.17 12.70
CA GLY A 501 -11.90 18.44 14.10
C GLY A 501 -10.42 18.14 14.26
N ASP A 502 -9.50 19.08 14.10
CA ASP A 502 -9.41 20.40 14.72
C ASP A 502 -8.44 21.23 13.85
N ALA A 503 -8.93 22.28 13.19
CA ALA A 503 -8.10 23.25 12.48
C ALA A 503 -8.77 24.63 12.56
N GLY A 504 -8.45 25.37 13.62
CA GLY A 504 -8.43 26.83 13.61
C GLY A 504 -6.95 27.26 13.72
N THR A 505 -6.45 28.29 13.06
CA THR A 505 -7.11 29.39 12.35
C THR A 505 -6.11 30.00 11.36
N GLN A 506 -6.64 30.54 10.26
CA GLN A 506 -5.96 31.30 9.22
C GLN A 506 -5.28 32.58 9.72
N ALA A 507 -4.26 33.03 8.99
CA ALA A 507 -4.03 34.43 8.61
C ALA A 507 -3.21 34.37 7.29
N ASP A 508 -3.82 34.50 6.10
CA ASP A 508 -4.38 35.68 5.43
C ASP A 508 -3.30 36.47 4.64
N GLY A 509 -3.68 36.84 3.42
CA GLY A 509 -2.81 37.39 2.37
C GLY A 509 -3.39 37.25 0.95
N THR A 510 -4.64 37.71 0.79
CA THR A 510 -5.27 38.37 -0.39
C THR A 510 -4.29 38.77 -1.51
N ASP A 511 -4.47 38.32 -2.76
CA ASP A 511 -5.34 38.84 -3.84
C ASP A 511 -4.41 39.46 -4.92
N ASP A 512 -4.44 38.96 -6.16
CA ASP A 512 -5.30 39.57 -7.18
C ASP A 512 -5.14 38.89 -8.55
N VAL A 513 -6.26 38.77 -9.24
CA VAL A 513 -6.43 38.30 -10.61
C VAL A 513 -6.41 39.53 -11.53
N SER A 514 -5.76 39.43 -12.68
CA SER A 514 -6.27 40.13 -13.86
C SER A 514 -5.82 39.44 -15.15
N ASP A 515 -6.81 38.92 -15.88
CA ASP A 515 -6.76 38.67 -17.31
C ASP A 515 -6.37 39.94 -18.09
N ALA A 516 -5.64 39.77 -19.21
CA ALA A 516 -6.03 40.33 -20.51
C ALA A 516 -5.05 39.94 -21.63
N GLN A 517 -5.61 39.26 -22.64
CA GLN A 517 -5.44 39.50 -24.09
C GLN A 517 -4.02 39.59 -24.69
N ALA A 518 -3.61 38.53 -25.39
CA ALA A 518 -3.33 38.49 -26.83
C ALA A 518 -3.07 37.04 -27.27
#